data_AF-A0A973X3L1-F1
#
_entry.id   AF-A0A973X3L1-F1
#
_cell.length_a   1.000
_cell.length_b   1.000
_cell.length_c   1.000
_cell.angle_alpha   90.00
_cell.angle_beta   90.00
_cell.angle_gamma   90.00
#
_symmetry.space_group_name_H-M   'P 1'
#
loop_
_entity.id
_entity.type
_entity.pdbx_description
1 polymer ?
#
loop_
_entity_poly.entity_id
_entity_poly.type
_entity_poly.pdbx_seq_one_letter_code
_entity_poly.pdbx_strand_id
1 'polypeptide(L)'
;MSRVFAALIASAVAAVALPTAASAGCYNCYAPPPCVTCYQQQVIPPQYRTVQETVVVSPGGVIAHRTPAQYRTVMVPQTVMVAPEGVEYERIAPQYGVRERVEMVAPARAYYVPVRSRCGHCEY
;
A
#
# COMPACT_ATOMS: atom_id res chain seq x y z
N MET A 1 34.54 95.37 -29.89
CA MET A 1 34.21 95.10 -28.47
C MET A 1 33.89 93.62 -28.37
N SER A 2 34.84 92.77 -27.98
CA SER A 2 35.16 92.40 -26.58
C SER A 2 34.06 91.51 -25.99
N ARG A 3 34.28 90.32 -25.44
CA ARG A 3 35.43 89.43 -25.15
C ARG A 3 34.79 88.04 -24.88
N VAL A 4 35.32 86.93 -25.42
CA VAL A 4 36.12 85.93 -24.65
C VAL A 4 35.37 85.47 -23.38
N PHE A 5 34.95 84.22 -23.19
CA PHE A 5 35.72 83.01 -22.86
C PHE A 5 34.92 81.76 -23.32
N ALA A 6 35.37 80.89 -24.23
CA ALA A 6 36.54 80.00 -24.18
C ALA A 6 36.48 78.95 -23.06
N ALA A 7 35.83 77.82 -23.40
CA ALA A 7 36.23 76.43 -23.15
C ALA A 7 36.39 75.91 -21.70
N LEU A 8 36.33 74.56 -21.61
CA LEU A 8 36.64 73.65 -20.50
C LEU A 8 35.40 73.16 -19.72
N ILE A 9 35.13 71.88 -19.47
CA ILE A 9 35.81 70.59 -19.69
C ILE A 9 34.72 69.52 -19.69
N ALA A 10 34.89 68.49 -20.53
CA ALA A 10 34.12 67.27 -20.52
C ALA A 10 34.24 66.51 -19.18
N SER A 11 33.13 66.08 -18.61
CA SER A 11 33.13 64.92 -17.71
C SER A 11 31.83 64.13 -17.88
N ALA A 12 32.01 63.00 -18.54
CA ALA A 12 31.02 61.95 -18.68
C ALA A 12 30.63 61.41 -17.30
N VAL A 13 29.33 61.44 -17.01
CA VAL A 13 28.70 60.39 -16.20
C VAL A 13 27.36 60.08 -16.87
N ALA A 14 27.42 59.42 -18.02
CA ALA A 14 26.36 58.49 -18.35
C ALA A 14 26.45 57.41 -17.26
N ALA A 15 25.65 57.58 -16.19
CA ALA A 15 25.37 56.49 -15.29
C ALA A 15 24.71 55.43 -16.17
N VAL A 16 25.53 54.52 -16.68
CA VAL A 16 25.07 53.24 -17.17
C VAL A 16 24.36 52.68 -15.96
N ALA A 17 23.03 52.82 -15.96
CA ALA A 17 22.19 51.81 -15.36
C ALA A 17 22.60 50.54 -16.07
N LEU A 18 23.69 49.92 -15.59
CA LEU A 18 23.80 48.49 -15.58
C LEU A 18 22.49 48.13 -14.89
N PRO A 19 21.50 47.53 -15.57
CA PRO A 19 20.63 46.67 -14.80
C PRO A 19 21.62 45.74 -14.13
N THR A 20 21.85 45.94 -12.83
CA THR A 20 22.44 44.89 -12.05
C THR A 20 21.47 43.76 -12.31
N ALA A 21 21.90 42.84 -13.15
CA ALA A 21 21.51 41.46 -13.06
C ALA A 21 22.03 40.96 -11.70
N ALA A 22 21.63 41.61 -10.60
CA ALA A 22 21.30 40.96 -9.36
C ALA A 22 20.05 40.13 -9.69
N SER A 23 20.32 39.10 -10.49
CA SER A 23 19.71 37.79 -10.44
C SER A 23 18.35 37.81 -9.79
N ALA A 24 17.35 37.85 -10.66
CA ALA A 24 16.14 37.04 -10.56
C ALA A 24 15.98 36.34 -9.20
N GLY A 25 15.14 36.95 -8.36
CA GLY A 25 14.26 36.32 -7.39
C GLY A 25 14.83 35.15 -6.56
N CYS A 26 15.20 35.46 -5.31
CA CYS A 26 14.66 34.78 -4.10
C CYS A 26 15.45 35.23 -2.87
N TYR A 27 15.30 36.50 -2.45
CA TYR A 27 15.76 36.94 -1.13
C TYR A 27 14.54 37.29 -0.27
N ASN A 28 14.53 36.75 0.95
CA ASN A 28 13.48 36.77 1.99
C ASN A 28 12.53 35.55 1.98
N CYS A 29 12.99 34.41 2.51
CA CYS A 29 12.11 33.34 2.99
C CYS A 29 11.96 33.43 4.52
N TYR A 30 11.37 34.51 5.00
CA TYR A 30 10.94 34.65 6.41
C TYR A 30 9.40 34.81 6.41
N ALA A 31 8.69 33.66 6.51
CA ALA A 31 7.24 33.40 6.70
C ALA A 31 6.26 33.38 5.47
N PRO A 32 5.15 32.59 5.47
CA PRO A 32 4.92 31.15 5.75
C PRO A 32 4.56 30.37 4.41
N PRO A 33 4.03 29.12 4.38
CA PRO A 33 4.38 28.07 3.39
C PRO A 33 3.72 28.15 1.99
N PRO A 34 4.21 27.34 1.02
CA PRO A 34 5.39 26.46 1.10
C PRO A 34 6.62 27.11 0.48
N CYS A 35 7.73 27.10 1.23
CA CYS A 35 9.07 27.38 0.72
C CYS A 35 9.31 26.54 -0.54
N VAL A 36 9.86 27.13 -1.60
CA VAL A 36 10.25 26.40 -2.81
C VAL A 36 11.46 25.54 -2.50
N THR A 37 11.21 24.32 -2.02
CA THR A 37 12.23 23.28 -1.98
C THR A 37 12.41 22.78 -3.41
N CYS A 38 13.65 22.63 -3.88
CA CYS A 38 13.90 22.05 -5.20
C CYS A 38 13.39 20.61 -5.33
N TYR A 39 13.12 19.97 -4.19
CA TYR A 39 12.53 18.66 -4.09
C TYR A 39 11.24 18.69 -3.29
N GLN A 40 10.19 18.07 -3.81
CA GLN A 40 8.95 17.83 -3.09
C GLN A 40 8.90 16.35 -2.67
N GLN A 41 8.51 16.09 -1.43
CA GLN A 41 8.25 14.72 -0.98
C GLN A 41 6.95 14.24 -1.62
N GLN A 42 7.04 13.17 -2.41
CA GLN A 42 5.87 12.43 -2.88
C GLN A 42 5.72 11.14 -2.07
N VAL A 43 4.49 10.85 -1.67
CA VAL A 43 4.12 9.67 -0.91
C VAL A 43 3.41 8.69 -1.83
N ILE A 44 3.94 7.46 -1.91
CA ILE A 44 3.26 6.35 -2.55
C ILE A 44 2.50 5.60 -1.46
N PRO A 45 1.17 5.45 -1.58
CA PRO A 45 0.37 4.75 -0.58
C PRO A 45 0.73 3.25 -0.53
N PRO A 46 0.48 2.57 0.61
CA PRO A 46 0.69 1.14 0.70
C PRO A 46 -0.25 0.40 -0.24
N GLN A 47 0.21 -0.73 -0.77
CA GLN A 47 -0.58 -1.57 -1.65
C GLN A 47 -1.08 -2.79 -0.89
N TYR A 48 -2.37 -3.08 -1.05
CA TYR A 48 -3.03 -4.23 -0.44
C TYR A 48 -3.56 -5.18 -1.50
N ARG A 49 -3.61 -6.47 -1.17
CA ARG A 49 -4.21 -7.51 -2.00
C ARG A 49 -5.17 -8.33 -1.17
N THR A 50 -6.34 -8.63 -1.75
CA THR A 50 -7.27 -9.61 -1.19
C THR A 50 -6.83 -10.99 -1.63
N VAL A 51 -6.54 -11.87 -0.66
CA VAL A 51 -6.21 -13.26 -0.90
C VAL A 51 -7.36 -14.13 -0.43
N GLN A 52 -7.78 -15.07 -1.28
CA GLN A 52 -8.76 -16.09 -0.95
C GLN A 52 -8.02 -17.37 -0.60
N GLU A 53 -8.27 -17.89 0.60
CA GLU A 53 -7.70 -19.14 1.08
C GLU A 53 -8.81 -20.17 1.25
N THR A 54 -8.65 -21.34 0.61
CA THR A 54 -9.55 -22.48 0.83
C THR A 54 -9.18 -23.16 2.13
N VAL A 55 -10.09 -23.14 3.10
CA VAL A 55 -9.88 -23.73 4.43
C VAL A 55 -10.87 -24.86 4.67
N VAL A 56 -10.42 -25.90 5.38
CA VAL A 56 -11.31 -26.97 5.87
C VAL A 56 -12.09 -26.42 7.06
N VAL A 57 -13.41 -26.32 6.91
CA VAL A 57 -14.32 -25.83 7.95
C VAL A 57 -14.74 -26.95 8.87
N SER A 58 -15.03 -28.11 8.30
CA SER A 58 -15.33 -29.34 9.03
C SER A 58 -14.59 -30.50 8.38
N PRO A 59 -13.74 -31.22 9.13
CA PRO A 59 -13.06 -32.40 8.60
C PRO A 59 -14.08 -33.49 8.30
N GLY A 60 -13.85 -34.23 7.22
CA GLY A 60 -14.60 -35.44 6.91
C GLY A 60 -14.36 -36.52 7.96
N GLY A 61 -15.27 -37.49 8.04
CA GLY A 61 -15.20 -38.54 9.05
C GLY A 61 -15.92 -39.81 8.61
N VAL A 62 -15.71 -40.88 9.36
CA VAL A 62 -16.42 -42.15 9.20
C VAL A 62 -17.15 -42.45 10.50
N ILE A 63 -18.47 -42.59 10.42
CA ILE A 63 -19.29 -43.04 11.55
C ILE A 63 -19.56 -44.53 11.35
N ALA A 64 -19.30 -45.32 12.40
CA ALA A 64 -19.58 -46.75 12.42
C ALA A 64 -20.86 -46.99 13.23
N HIS A 65 -21.93 -47.42 12.55
CA HIS A 65 -23.17 -47.85 13.18
C HIS A 65 -23.07 -49.34 13.46
N ARG A 66 -23.04 -49.74 14.74
CA ARG A 66 -22.89 -51.13 15.16
C ARG A 66 -24.23 -51.69 15.63
N THR A 67 -24.67 -52.78 15.03
CA THR A 67 -25.87 -53.51 15.47
C THR A 67 -25.45 -54.75 16.25
N PRO A 68 -25.83 -54.88 17.54
CA PRO A 68 -25.47 -56.05 18.33
C PRO A 68 -26.28 -57.27 17.89
N ALA A 69 -25.70 -58.46 18.06
CA ALA A 69 -26.39 -59.72 17.84
C ALA A 69 -27.57 -59.88 18.80
N GLN A 70 -28.68 -60.42 18.29
CA GLN A 70 -29.88 -60.71 19.07
C GLN A 70 -30.05 -62.23 19.19
N TYR A 71 -30.25 -62.68 20.44
CA TYR A 71 -30.48 -64.07 20.79
C TYR A 71 -31.87 -64.26 21.38
N ARG A 72 -32.52 -65.37 21.02
CA ARG A 72 -33.82 -65.77 21.60
C ARG A 72 -33.74 -67.23 22.03
N THR A 73 -34.25 -67.51 23.23
CA THR A 73 -34.45 -68.87 23.73
C THR A 73 -35.84 -69.34 23.31
N VAL A 74 -35.92 -70.45 22.60
CA VAL A 74 -37.18 -71.13 22.27
C VAL A 74 -37.47 -72.24 23.28
N MET A 75 -38.73 -72.72 23.35
CA MET A 75 -39.17 -73.68 24.40
C MET A 75 -38.51 -75.07 24.34
N VAL A 76 -37.70 -75.33 23.32
CA VAL A 76 -36.67 -76.37 23.30
C VAL A 76 -35.36 -75.66 23.60
N PRO A 77 -34.52 -76.06 24.58
CA PRO A 77 -33.35 -75.30 25.03
C PRO A 77 -32.22 -75.26 23.98
N GLN A 78 -32.46 -74.56 22.87
CA GLN A 78 -31.53 -74.26 21.80
C GLN A 78 -31.46 -72.73 21.65
N THR A 79 -30.27 -72.17 21.78
CA THR A 79 -30.02 -70.76 21.50
C THR A 79 -29.89 -70.62 19.98
N VAL A 80 -30.84 -69.91 19.37
CA VAL A 80 -30.81 -69.66 17.93
C VAL A 80 -30.43 -68.20 17.70
N MET A 81 -29.44 -67.98 16.83
CA MET A 81 -29.07 -66.65 16.36
C MET A 81 -30.22 -66.09 15.51
N VAL A 82 -30.77 -64.95 15.92
CA VAL A 82 -31.95 -64.36 15.26
C VAL A 82 -31.54 -63.31 14.24
N ALA A 83 -30.41 -62.64 14.47
CA ALA A 83 -29.77 -61.74 13.52
C ALA A 83 -28.25 -61.77 13.74
N PRO A 84 -27.44 -61.79 12.66
CA PRO A 84 -26.00 -61.67 12.78
C PRO A 84 -25.59 -60.26 13.21
N GLU A 85 -24.39 -60.14 13.77
CA GLU A 85 -23.77 -58.85 14.03
C GLU A 85 -23.41 -58.14 12.71
N GLY A 86 -23.53 -56.81 12.71
CA GLY A 86 -23.30 -55.99 11.53
C GLY A 86 -22.70 -54.63 11.88
N VAL A 87 -21.89 -54.11 10.94
CA VAL A 87 -21.36 -52.75 11.00
C VAL A 87 -21.64 -52.07 9.67
N GLU A 88 -22.33 -50.94 9.74
CA GLU A 88 -22.55 -50.05 8.61
C GLU A 88 -21.65 -48.81 8.75
N TYR A 89 -21.00 -48.44 7.65
CA TYR A 89 -20.09 -47.30 7.62
C TYR A 89 -20.72 -46.15 6.84
N GLU A 90 -20.98 -45.05 7.54
CA GLU A 90 -21.42 -43.81 6.92
C GLU A 90 -20.21 -42.88 6.72
N ARG A 91 -19.99 -42.45 5.47
CA ARG A 91 -18.89 -41.55 5.11
C ARG A 91 -19.40 -40.11 5.03
N ILE A 92 -18.85 -39.24 5.87
CA ILE A 92 -19.14 -37.81 5.86
C ILE A 92 -18.04 -37.09 5.08
N ALA A 93 -18.44 -36.37 4.04
CA ALA A 93 -17.51 -35.59 3.23
C ALA A 93 -17.00 -34.35 4.01
N PRO A 94 -15.74 -33.94 3.80
CA PRO A 94 -15.22 -32.70 4.37
C PRO A 94 -15.95 -31.49 3.78
N GLN A 95 -16.16 -30.47 4.61
CA GLN A 95 -16.76 -29.21 4.19
C GLN A 95 -15.67 -28.15 4.06
N TYR A 96 -15.62 -27.51 2.89
CA TYR A 96 -14.67 -26.45 2.57
C TYR A 96 -15.36 -25.08 2.57
N GLY A 97 -14.62 -24.07 2.98
CA GLY A 97 -15.05 -22.68 2.93
C GLY A 97 -13.95 -21.79 2.37
N VAL A 98 -14.34 -20.58 1.98
CA VAL A 98 -13.41 -19.54 1.52
C VAL A 98 -13.22 -18.54 2.65
N ARG A 99 -11.97 -18.28 3.00
CA ARG A 99 -11.60 -17.21 3.92
C ARG A 99 -10.90 -16.11 3.14
N GLU A 100 -11.43 -14.90 3.26
CA GLU A 100 -10.78 -13.72 2.70
C GLU A 100 -9.87 -13.08 3.74
N ARG A 101 -8.67 -12.70 3.31
CA ARG A 101 -7.73 -11.91 4.11
C ARG A 101 -7.12 -10.82 3.25
N VAL A 102 -7.04 -9.62 3.82
CA VAL A 102 -6.31 -8.50 3.21
C VAL A 102 -4.86 -8.54 3.71
N GLU A 103 -3.92 -8.59 2.77
CA GLU A 103 -2.48 -8.60 3.06
C GLU A 103 -1.80 -7.39 2.41
N MET A 104 -0.84 -6.80 3.11
CA MET A 104 -0.02 -5.73 2.58
C MET A 104 1.07 -6.32 1.67
N VAL A 105 1.06 -5.96 0.40
CA VAL A 105 2.04 -6.44 -0.59
C VAL A 105 3.19 -5.46 -0.79
N ALA A 106 3.00 -4.17 -0.49
CA ALA A 106 4.06 -3.18 -0.49
C ALA A 106 3.81 -2.12 0.59
N PRO A 107 4.82 -1.77 1.40
CA PRO A 107 4.70 -0.70 2.39
C PRO A 107 4.66 0.67 1.72
N ALA A 108 4.11 1.66 2.44
CA ALA A 108 4.16 3.04 2.02
C ALA A 108 5.61 3.52 1.94
N ARG A 109 5.95 4.29 0.91
CA ARG A 109 7.28 4.90 0.78
C ARG A 109 7.18 6.34 0.33
N ALA A 110 8.12 7.15 0.81
CA ALA A 110 8.27 8.53 0.40
C ALA A 110 9.58 8.69 -0.37
N TYR A 111 9.54 9.52 -1.41
CA TYR A 111 10.71 9.85 -2.22
C TYR A 111 10.64 11.32 -2.63
N TYR A 112 11.80 11.89 -2.94
CA TYR A 112 11.93 13.28 -3.34
C TYR A 112 11.90 13.38 -4.86
N VAL A 113 11.01 14.19 -5.40
CA VAL A 113 10.94 14.51 -6.84
C VAL A 113 11.34 15.95 -7.08
N PRO A 114 12.09 16.23 -8.17
CA PRO A 114 12.39 17.61 -8.52
C PRO A 114 11.11 18.32 -8.95
N VAL A 115 10.89 19.52 -8.40
CA VAL A 115 9.80 20.40 -8.84
C VAL A 115 10.37 21.55 -9.64
N ARG A 116 9.72 21.90 -10.75
CA ARG A 116 10.04 23.15 -11.46
C ARG A 116 9.61 24.31 -10.59
N SER A 117 10.56 24.93 -9.89
CA SER A 117 10.35 26.21 -9.25
C SER A 117 10.04 27.27 -10.31
N ARG A 118 9.13 28.22 -10.00
CA ARG A 118 8.89 29.38 -10.86
C ARG A 118 10.13 30.27 -11.01
N CYS A 119 11.06 30.20 -10.06
CA CYS A 119 12.38 30.82 -10.14
C CYS A 119 13.39 29.71 -10.45
N GLY A 120 13.94 29.68 -11.66
CA GLY A 120 14.71 28.56 -12.21
C GLY A 120 16.11 28.36 -11.64
N HIS A 121 16.26 28.16 -10.32
CA HIS A 121 17.56 27.90 -9.66
C HIS A 121 17.68 26.47 -9.10
N CYS A 122 16.89 25.52 -9.61
CA CYS A 122 17.08 24.10 -9.30
C CYS A 122 17.90 23.42 -10.40
N GLU A 123 19.08 23.97 -10.69
CA GLU A 123 20.10 23.33 -11.53
C GLU A 123 21.31 22.98 -10.65
N TYR A 124 21.93 21.84 -10.98
CA TYR A 124 22.93 21.09 -10.22
C TYR A 124 24.10 21.91 -9.64
#